data_AF-A0A919BVT0-F1
#
_entry.id   AF-A0A919BVT0-F1
#
_cell.length_a   1.000
_cell.length_b   1.000
_cell.length_c   1.000
_cell.angle_alpha   90.00
_cell.angle_beta   90.00
_cell.angle_gamma   90.00
#
_symmetry.space_group_name_H-M   'P 1'
#
loop_
_entity.id
_entity.type
_entity.pdbx_description
1 polymer ?
#
loop_
_entity_poly.entity_id
_entity_poly.type
_entity_poly.pdbx_seq_one_letter_code
_entity_poly.pdbx_strand_id
1 'polypeptide(L)'
;MRIPDEIRDQLAVKFAVLFPHLDERQRRLLMAAEARGLGHGGIRAVARAAGASGTTVRKGMSDLEAGQFLTGRVRQPGGGRKRVTELDPGLRGALLSLVEPDERGDPMSPLRWTTKSTRTPAAELTRQGHRVGADTVAGLLRQEGFRLQANAKTLEGSQHANRDAQFRYINEQARDHRDAGQPVISVDTKKKKLVGDFHNHGRSWRPTGDPVPVRVHDFAVPQLGKAIPYGIYDLAANTGWVNVGTDHDTAAFAVESIRRW
;
A
#
# COMPACT_ATOMS: atom_id res chain seq x y z
N MET A 1 36.00 42.45 30.91
CA MET A 1 36.90 42.46 29.74
C MET A 1 36.06 42.39 28.46
N ARG A 2 36.26 43.30 27.50
CA ARG A 2 35.48 43.33 26.25
C ARG A 2 36.12 42.35 25.27
N ILE A 3 35.38 41.34 24.82
CA ILE A 3 35.83 40.45 23.73
C ILE A 3 36.16 41.31 22.50
N PRO A 4 37.36 41.20 21.91
CA PRO A 4 37.78 41.98 20.73
C PRO A 4 36.80 41.84 19.57
N ASP A 5 36.67 42.89 18.76
CA ASP A 5 35.75 42.87 17.62
C ASP A 5 36.24 41.89 16.52
N GLU A 6 37.55 41.72 16.35
CA GLU A 6 38.15 40.72 15.46
C GLU A 6 37.68 39.28 15.76
N ILE A 7 37.59 38.91 17.04
CA ILE A 7 37.08 37.59 17.47
C ILE A 7 35.60 37.44 17.08
N ARG A 8 34.80 38.51 17.17
CA ARG A 8 33.38 38.47 16.82
C ARG A 8 33.18 38.34 15.31
N ASP A 9 34.02 38.99 14.52
CA ASP A 9 33.99 38.90 13.07
C ASP A 9 34.36 37.49 12.60
N GLN A 10 35.39 36.89 13.21
CA GLN A 10 35.75 35.48 12.96
C GLN A 10 34.60 34.52 13.30
N LEU A 11 33.92 34.74 14.44
CA LEU A 11 32.73 33.95 14.80
C LEU A 11 31.60 34.11 13.79
N ALA A 12 31.34 35.33 13.31
CA ALA A 12 30.29 35.60 12.33
C ALA A 12 30.56 34.87 11.01
N VAL A 13 31.80 34.90 10.52
CA VAL A 13 32.22 34.14 9.32
C VAL A 13 32.03 32.64 9.54
N LYS A 14 32.49 32.12 10.68
CA LYS A 14 32.35 30.70 11.04
C LYS A 14 30.88 30.24 11.05
N PHE A 15 30.00 31.03 11.65
CA PHE A 15 28.57 30.72 11.72
C PHE A 15 27.89 30.82 10.36
N ALA A 16 28.24 31.82 9.53
CA ALA A 16 27.70 31.94 8.18
C ALA A 16 28.01 30.70 7.32
N VAL A 17 29.22 30.14 7.46
CA VAL A 17 29.64 28.94 6.73
C VAL A 17 28.98 27.67 7.28
N LEU A 18 28.91 27.49 8.60
CA LEU A 18 28.48 26.22 9.19
C LEU A 18 26.96 26.12 9.37
N PHE A 19 26.25 27.21 9.67
CA PHE A 19 24.82 27.16 10.01
C PHE A 19 23.89 26.58 8.94
N PRO A 20 24.15 26.74 7.63
CA PRO A 20 23.34 26.10 6.58
C PRO A 20 23.41 24.57 6.59
N HIS A 21 24.49 23.99 7.13
CA HIS A 21 24.73 22.55 7.16
C HIS A 21 24.34 21.89 8.48
N LEU A 22 23.88 22.68 9.45
CA LEU A 22 23.60 22.22 10.81
C LEU A 22 22.12 22.39 11.16
N ASP A 23 21.56 21.39 11.84
CA ASP A 23 20.23 21.48 12.43
C ASP A 23 20.19 22.47 13.62
N GLU A 24 18.99 22.77 14.12
CA GLU A 24 18.79 23.73 15.20
C GLU A 24 19.56 23.36 16.48
N ARG A 25 19.65 22.08 16.80
CA ARG A 25 20.34 21.59 18.01
C ARG A 25 21.85 21.65 17.82
N GLN A 26 22.36 21.23 16.67
CA GLN A 26 23.78 21.30 16.32
C GLN A 26 24.30 22.74 16.34
N ARG A 27 23.55 23.69 15.75
CA ARG A 27 23.89 25.12 15.84
C ARG A 27 23.98 25.60 17.28
N ARG A 28 23.04 25.16 18.14
CA ARG A 28 23.00 25.52 19.56
C ARG A 28 24.23 25.01 20.31
N LEU A 29 24.66 23.78 20.06
CA LEU A 29 25.85 23.20 20.69
C LEU A 29 27.13 23.88 20.20
N LEU A 30 27.23 24.21 18.91
CA LEU A 30 28.36 24.95 18.36
C LEU A 30 28.49 26.32 19.03
N MET A 31 27.39 27.08 19.10
CA MET A 31 27.38 28.38 19.80
C MET A 31 27.80 28.25 21.27
N ALA A 32 27.34 27.21 21.96
CA ALA A 32 27.72 26.97 23.34
C ALA A 32 29.20 26.64 23.49
N ALA A 33 29.78 25.82 22.60
CA ALA A 33 31.20 25.50 22.63
C ALA A 33 32.07 26.76 22.46
N GLU A 34 31.72 27.64 21.52
CA GLU A 34 32.40 28.93 21.34
C GLU A 34 32.26 29.84 22.58
N ALA A 35 31.05 29.91 23.15
CA ALA A 35 30.79 30.72 24.34
C ALA A 35 31.58 30.22 25.55
N ARG A 36 31.75 28.89 25.69
CA ARG A 36 32.58 28.27 26.74
C ARG A 36 34.06 28.61 26.56
N GLY A 37 34.58 28.52 25.33
CA GLY A 37 35.97 28.84 25.03
C GLY A 37 36.34 30.30 25.32
N LEU A 38 35.40 31.23 25.10
CA LEU A 38 35.61 32.66 25.35
C LEU A 38 35.44 33.09 26.82
N GLY A 39 34.85 32.24 27.68
CA GLY A 39 34.66 32.55 29.10
C GLY A 39 33.77 33.78 29.35
N HIS A 40 34.22 34.69 30.22
CA HIS A 40 33.42 35.84 30.64
C HIS A 40 33.07 36.78 29.47
N GLY A 41 31.77 36.94 29.20
CA GLY A 41 31.27 37.74 28.07
C GLY A 41 31.06 36.94 26.77
N GLY A 42 31.49 35.67 26.72
CA GLY A 42 31.36 34.79 25.56
C GLY A 42 29.92 34.63 25.07
N ILE A 43 28.96 34.44 25.99
CA ILE A 43 27.53 34.32 25.66
C ILE A 43 27.03 35.52 24.85
N ARG A 44 27.35 36.75 25.28
CA ARG A 44 26.91 37.97 24.57
C ARG A 44 27.61 38.13 23.23
N ALA A 45 28.90 37.83 23.16
CA ALA A 45 29.67 37.91 21.92
C ALA A 45 29.15 36.92 20.87
N VAL A 46 28.96 35.65 21.25
CA VAL A 46 28.44 34.60 20.37
C VAL A 46 27.01 34.88 19.93
N ALA A 47 26.13 35.28 20.85
CA ALA A 47 24.74 35.61 20.52
C ALA A 47 24.66 36.71 19.45
N ARG A 48 25.51 37.75 19.57
CA ARG A 48 25.58 38.84 18.60
C ARG A 48 26.13 38.38 17.25
N ALA A 49 27.20 37.59 17.22
CA ALA A 49 27.80 37.09 15.99
C ALA A 49 26.89 36.09 15.26
N ALA A 50 26.12 35.28 16.00
CA ALA A 50 25.20 34.28 15.45
C ALA A 50 23.81 34.83 15.08
N GLY A 51 23.49 36.08 15.43
CA GLY A 51 22.13 36.62 15.31
C GLY A 51 21.10 35.87 16.16
N ALA A 52 21.52 35.29 17.29
CA ALA A 52 20.69 34.44 18.14
C ALA A 52 20.43 35.10 19.51
N SER A 53 19.42 34.60 20.23
CA SER A 53 19.18 35.06 21.61
C SER A 53 20.26 34.54 22.57
N GLY A 54 20.65 35.35 23.55
CA GLY A 54 21.54 34.91 24.62
C GLY A 54 20.99 33.73 25.42
N THR A 55 19.66 33.61 25.51
CA THR A 55 18.96 32.47 26.12
C THR A 55 19.23 31.17 25.36
N THR A 56 19.29 31.23 24.02
CA THR A 56 19.59 30.08 23.16
C THR A 56 21.01 29.56 23.41
N VAL A 57 21.99 30.46 23.50
CA VAL A 57 23.39 30.12 23.79
C VAL A 57 23.53 29.54 25.19
N ARG A 58 22.87 30.14 26.20
CA ARG A 58 22.86 29.64 27.58
C ARG A 58 22.24 28.24 27.67
N LYS A 59 21.14 28.00 26.96
CA LYS A 59 20.53 26.67 26.88
C LYS A 59 21.50 25.64 26.30
N GLY A 60 22.23 25.99 25.24
CA GLY A 60 23.27 25.11 24.68
C GLY A 60 24.40 24.80 25.67
N MET A 61 24.79 25.76 26.52
CA MET A 61 25.78 25.56 27.57
C MET A 61 25.30 24.53 28.60
N SER A 62 24.06 24.68 29.07
CA SER A 62 23.45 23.69 29.97
C SER A 62 23.29 22.31 29.31
N ASP A 63 22.94 22.27 28.02
CA ASP A 63 22.83 21.03 27.25
C ASP A 63 24.20 20.30 27.15
N LEU A 64 25.31 21.05 26.98
CA LEU A 64 26.68 20.52 26.97
C LEU A 64 27.12 20.01 28.36
N GLU A 65 26.82 20.77 29.43
CA GLU A 65 27.14 20.38 30.81
C GLU A 65 26.38 19.13 31.25
N ALA A 66 25.14 18.98 30.80
CA ALA A 66 24.33 17.79 31.05
C ALA A 66 24.79 16.54 30.27
N GLY A 67 25.82 16.65 29.41
CA GLY A 67 26.35 15.52 28.65
C GLY A 67 25.35 14.91 27.65
N GLN A 68 24.38 15.69 27.17
CA GLN A 68 23.35 15.16 26.28
C GLN A 68 23.90 14.93 24.87
N PHE A 69 24.15 13.67 24.52
CA PHE A 69 24.58 13.27 23.19
C PHE A 69 23.54 13.63 22.10
N LEU A 70 24.04 13.90 20.89
CA LEU A 70 23.22 14.07 19.70
C LEU A 70 22.50 12.75 19.39
N THR A 71 21.27 12.62 19.87
CA THR A 71 20.33 11.64 19.35
C THR A 71 19.92 12.08 17.95
N GLY A 72 19.71 11.16 17.00
CA GLY A 72 19.23 11.47 15.63
C GLY A 72 17.86 12.19 15.55
N ARG A 73 17.28 12.57 16.69
CA ARG A 73 16.11 13.43 16.84
C ARG A 73 16.52 14.82 17.34
N VAL A 74 16.10 15.85 16.61
CA VAL A 74 16.30 17.27 16.98
C VAL A 74 15.40 17.68 18.15
N ARG A 75 14.18 17.12 18.25
CA ARG A 75 13.21 17.43 19.32
C ARG A 75 13.25 16.38 20.42
N GLN A 76 13.12 16.83 21.67
CA GLN A 76 12.93 15.97 22.82
C GLN A 76 11.65 15.11 22.67
N PRO A 77 11.62 13.89 23.25
CA PRO A 77 10.39 13.13 23.39
C PRO A 77 9.28 14.00 24.01
N GLY A 78 8.09 14.00 23.40
CA GLY A 78 6.96 14.85 23.82
C GLY A 78 6.91 16.26 23.21
N GLY A 79 7.97 16.74 22.55
CA GLY A 79 8.00 18.05 21.87
C GLY A 79 7.31 18.11 20.49
N GLY A 80 6.40 17.17 20.22
CA GLY A 80 5.70 17.01 18.95
C GLY A 80 4.24 17.44 19.04
N ARG A 81 3.56 17.49 17.88
CA ARG A 81 2.11 17.62 17.84
C ARG A 81 1.50 16.42 18.60
N LYS A 82 0.63 16.70 19.59
CA LYS A 82 -0.12 15.67 20.32
C LYS A 82 -0.89 14.80 19.34
N ARG A 83 -1.05 13.51 19.66
CA ARG A 83 -1.83 12.60 18.81
C ARG A 83 -3.28 13.06 18.78
N VAL A 84 -3.96 12.90 17.64
CA VAL A 84 -5.37 13.33 17.52
C VAL A 84 -6.26 12.61 18.53
N THR A 85 -5.96 11.36 18.86
CA THR A 85 -6.64 10.58 19.91
C THR A 85 -6.47 11.12 21.32
N GLU A 86 -5.42 11.91 21.59
CA GLU A 86 -5.24 12.58 22.89
C GLU A 86 -6.06 13.87 22.97
N LEU A 87 -6.35 14.49 21.83
CA LEU A 87 -7.15 15.71 21.73
C LEU A 87 -8.65 15.39 21.61
N ASP A 88 -8.98 14.22 21.08
CA ASP A 88 -10.32 13.73 20.83
C ASP A 88 -10.45 12.28 21.34
N PRO A 89 -10.81 12.08 22.62
CA PRO A 89 -10.95 10.76 23.21
C PRO A 89 -12.07 9.92 22.59
N GLY A 90 -13.10 10.55 22.01
CA GLY A 90 -14.27 9.87 21.43
C GLY A 90 -14.02 9.29 20.04
N LEU A 91 -13.03 9.81 19.32
CA LEU A 91 -12.67 9.39 17.95
C LEU A 91 -12.50 7.87 17.80
N ARG A 92 -11.85 7.21 18.77
CA ARG A 92 -11.61 5.76 18.69
C ARG A 92 -12.92 4.98 18.74
N GLY A 93 -13.80 5.31 19.68
CA GLY A 93 -15.11 4.67 19.80
C GLY A 93 -15.95 4.89 18.55
N ALA A 94 -16.03 6.13 18.07
CA ALA A 94 -16.75 6.46 16.84
C ALA A 94 -16.21 5.70 15.62
N LEU A 95 -14.88 5.55 15.49
CA LEU A 95 -14.29 4.77 14.40
C LEU A 95 -14.68 3.29 14.48
N LEU A 96 -14.63 2.68 15.67
CA LEU A 96 -15.02 1.29 15.87
C LEU A 96 -16.51 1.09 15.58
N SER A 97 -17.39 1.98 16.04
CA SER A 97 -18.83 1.90 15.72
C SER A 97 -19.14 2.02 14.22
N LEU A 98 -18.27 2.65 13.42
CA LEU A 98 -18.42 2.71 11.96
C LEU A 98 -17.93 1.44 11.25
N VAL A 99 -17.09 0.63 11.90
CA VAL A 99 -16.38 -0.51 11.29
C VAL A 99 -16.91 -1.84 11.79
N GLU A 100 -17.35 -1.89 13.04
CA GLU A 100 -17.96 -3.03 13.71
C GLU A 100 -19.34 -2.63 14.26
N PRO A 101 -20.44 -2.89 13.54
CA PRO A 101 -21.69 -3.19 14.18
C PRO A 101 -21.66 -4.68 14.57
N ASP A 102 -21.80 -4.95 15.86
CA ASP A 102 -22.02 -6.29 16.39
C ASP A 102 -23.03 -7.06 15.52
N GLU A 103 -22.61 -8.23 15.04
CA GLU A 103 -23.38 -9.20 14.24
C GLU A 103 -23.50 -8.94 12.72
N ARG A 104 -23.06 -9.95 11.96
CA ARG A 104 -23.49 -10.17 10.57
C ARG A 104 -25.02 -10.25 10.52
N GLY A 105 -25.72 -9.15 10.29
CA GLY A 105 -27.19 -9.24 10.22
C GLY A 105 -27.97 -7.94 10.22
N ASP A 106 -27.57 -6.90 10.96
CA ASP A 106 -28.43 -5.72 11.18
C ASP A 106 -28.55 -4.80 9.94
N PRO A 107 -29.72 -4.74 9.26
CA PRO A 107 -29.92 -4.00 8.02
C PRO A 107 -29.84 -2.48 8.16
N MET A 108 -29.67 -1.93 9.37
CA MET A 108 -29.71 -0.49 9.62
C MET A 108 -28.34 0.18 9.87
N SER A 109 -27.21 -0.53 9.79
CA SER A 109 -25.89 0.10 9.96
C SER A 109 -25.38 0.78 8.67
N PRO A 110 -25.03 2.09 8.69
CA PRO A 110 -24.75 2.90 7.49
C PRO A 110 -23.44 2.55 6.76
N LEU A 111 -22.52 1.78 7.36
CA LEU A 111 -21.25 1.39 6.74
C LEU A 111 -20.96 -0.11 6.92
N ARG A 112 -21.75 -0.96 6.26
CA ARG A 112 -21.43 -2.39 6.13
C ARG A 112 -20.21 -2.62 5.23
N TRP A 113 -19.32 -3.50 5.69
CA TRP A 113 -18.13 -4.04 5.01
C TRP A 113 -17.04 -3.03 4.63
N THR A 114 -15.85 -3.19 5.21
CA THR A 114 -14.63 -2.47 4.83
C THR A 114 -14.05 -2.97 3.51
N THR A 115 -14.84 -2.91 2.43
CA THR A 115 -14.34 -2.77 1.05
C THR A 115 -14.15 -1.30 0.68
N LYS A 116 -14.54 -0.37 1.56
CA LYS A 116 -14.42 1.08 1.33
C LYS A 116 -13.05 1.61 1.74
N SER A 117 -12.56 2.57 0.95
CA SER A 117 -11.33 3.33 1.23
C SER A 117 -11.38 3.98 2.62
N THR A 118 -10.23 4.12 3.28
CA THR A 118 -10.07 4.87 4.55
C THR A 118 -10.52 6.33 4.47
N ARG A 119 -10.74 6.86 3.25
CA ARG A 119 -11.37 8.16 3.01
C ARG A 119 -12.84 8.23 3.43
N THR A 120 -13.60 7.13 3.29
CA THR A 120 -15.03 7.12 3.65
C THR A 120 -15.25 7.20 5.16
N PRO A 121 -14.60 6.39 6.01
CA PRO A 121 -14.67 6.57 7.46
C PRO A 121 -14.13 7.93 7.89
N ALA A 122 -13.08 8.46 7.25
CA ALA A 122 -12.55 9.79 7.58
C ALA A 122 -13.57 10.91 7.34
N ALA A 123 -14.28 10.87 6.21
CA ALA A 123 -15.34 11.84 5.90
C ALA A 123 -16.51 11.72 6.88
N GLU A 124 -16.92 10.50 7.22
CA GLU A 124 -18.02 10.24 8.16
C GLU A 124 -17.67 10.67 9.59
N LEU A 125 -16.47 10.33 10.08
CA LEU A 125 -15.97 10.80 11.36
C LEU A 125 -15.90 12.33 11.41
N THR A 126 -15.44 12.95 10.32
CA THR A 126 -15.41 14.42 10.21
C THR A 126 -16.82 15.02 10.27
N ARG A 127 -17.82 14.36 9.65
CA ARG A 127 -19.24 14.75 9.71
C ARG A 127 -19.81 14.63 11.13
N GLN A 128 -19.35 13.63 11.89
CA GLN A 128 -19.72 13.42 13.31
C GLN A 128 -18.96 14.35 14.28
N GLY A 129 -18.10 15.24 13.78
CA GLY A 129 -17.36 16.22 14.57
C GLY A 129 -15.90 15.84 14.86
N HIS A 130 -15.47 14.64 14.49
CA HIS A 130 -14.11 14.14 14.67
C HIS A 130 -13.24 14.46 13.44
N ARG A 131 -12.58 15.63 13.42
CA ARG A 131 -11.78 16.07 12.25
C ARG A 131 -10.52 15.20 12.06
N VAL A 132 -10.59 14.23 11.14
CA VAL A 132 -9.49 13.31 10.82
C VAL A 132 -9.30 13.07 9.32
N GLY A 133 -8.06 12.78 8.92
CA GLY A 133 -7.72 12.38 7.57
C GLY A 133 -7.63 10.85 7.41
N ALA A 134 -7.62 10.39 6.15
CA ALA A 134 -7.55 8.97 5.80
C ALA A 134 -6.32 8.25 6.39
N ASP A 135 -5.18 8.93 6.51
CA ASP A 135 -3.96 8.35 7.11
C ASP A 135 -4.09 8.15 8.62
N THR A 136 -4.80 9.06 9.30
CA THR A 136 -5.10 8.92 10.73
C THR A 136 -6.02 7.72 10.95
N VAL A 137 -7.08 7.59 10.14
CA VAL A 137 -7.96 6.42 10.15
C VAL A 137 -7.19 5.13 9.88
N ALA A 138 -6.33 5.09 8.86
CA ALA A 138 -5.51 3.92 8.55
C ALA A 138 -4.59 3.54 9.72
N GLY A 139 -3.97 4.53 10.37
CA GLY A 139 -3.13 4.31 11.54
C GLY A 139 -3.91 3.77 12.73
N LEU A 140 -5.13 4.27 12.98
CA LEU A 140 -5.99 3.79 14.06
C LEU A 140 -6.50 2.38 13.81
N LEU A 141 -6.97 2.08 12.60
CA LEU A 141 -7.38 0.72 12.23
C LEU A 141 -6.24 -0.29 12.45
N ARG A 142 -4.99 0.05 12.10
CA ARG A 142 -3.83 -0.81 12.38
C ARG A 142 -3.57 -1.00 13.87
N GLN A 143 -3.79 0.03 14.69
CA GLN A 143 -3.64 -0.07 16.15
C GLN A 143 -4.69 -0.99 16.77
N GLU A 144 -5.91 -0.98 16.22
CA GLU A 144 -7.01 -1.87 16.62
C GLU A 144 -6.91 -3.27 15.98
N GLY A 145 -5.80 -3.59 15.30
CA GLY A 145 -5.54 -4.92 14.74
C GLY A 145 -6.13 -5.18 13.35
N PHE A 146 -6.85 -4.22 12.76
CA PHE A 146 -7.35 -4.35 11.39
C PHE A 146 -6.20 -4.30 10.39
N ARG A 147 -6.32 -5.13 9.35
CA ARG A 147 -5.41 -5.16 8.20
C ARG A 147 -6.21 -5.19 6.92
N LEU A 148 -5.63 -4.65 5.85
CA LEU A 148 -6.21 -4.81 4.52
C LEU A 148 -6.04 -6.28 4.11
N GLN A 149 -7.15 -6.98 3.94
CA GLN A 149 -7.18 -8.36 3.50
C GLN A 149 -7.71 -8.42 2.06
N ALA A 150 -7.04 -9.20 1.20
CA ALA A 150 -7.62 -9.56 -0.09
C ALA A 150 -8.70 -10.63 0.14
N ASN A 151 -9.73 -10.66 -0.71
CA ASN A 151 -10.69 -11.75 -0.71
C ASN A 151 -9.97 -13.05 -1.01
N ALA A 152 -9.88 -13.94 -0.02
CA ALA A 152 -9.39 -15.30 -0.20
C ALA A 152 -10.59 -16.19 -0.52
N LYS A 153 -10.52 -16.91 -1.64
CA LYS A 153 -11.53 -17.92 -2.00
C LYS A 153 -11.28 -19.19 -1.20
N THR A 154 -11.52 -19.14 0.11
CA THR A 154 -11.29 -20.27 1.04
C THR A 154 -12.58 -20.97 1.46
N LEU A 155 -13.74 -20.42 1.11
CA LEU A 155 -15.03 -21.09 1.20
C LEU A 155 -15.19 -22.09 0.03
N GLU A 156 -14.27 -23.04 -0.10
CA GLU A 156 -14.62 -24.33 -0.69
C GLU A 156 -15.39 -25.11 0.38
N GLY A 157 -16.45 -25.83 -0.01
CA GLY A 157 -17.13 -26.75 0.89
C GLY A 157 -16.11 -27.64 1.60
N SER A 158 -16.38 -27.94 2.88
CA SER A 158 -15.57 -28.79 3.77
C SER A 158 -14.75 -29.83 3.01
N GLN A 159 -13.45 -29.97 3.31
CA GLN A 159 -12.62 -31.08 2.83
C GLN A 159 -13.42 -32.38 2.94
N HIS A 160 -14.01 -32.82 1.83
CA HIS A 160 -14.88 -33.98 1.83
C HIS A 160 -13.98 -35.20 1.97
N ALA A 161 -14.28 -36.09 2.92
CA ALA A 161 -13.49 -37.30 3.18
C ALA A 161 -13.27 -38.15 1.92
N ASN A 162 -14.19 -38.07 0.95
CA ASN A 162 -14.14 -38.83 -0.31
C ASN A 162 -13.45 -38.10 -1.47
N ARG A 163 -12.95 -36.87 -1.27
CA ARG A 163 -12.26 -36.10 -2.33
C ARG A 163 -11.05 -36.89 -2.88
N ASP A 164 -10.25 -37.44 -1.98
CA ASP A 164 -9.08 -38.24 -2.33
C ASP A 164 -9.46 -39.56 -3.03
N ALA A 165 -10.54 -40.21 -2.58
CA ALA A 165 -11.06 -41.41 -3.25
C ALA A 165 -11.47 -41.15 -4.70
N GLN A 166 -12.10 -40.00 -4.98
CA GLN A 166 -12.45 -39.58 -6.34
C GLN A 166 -11.20 -39.37 -7.21
N PHE A 167 -10.17 -38.69 -6.70
CA PHE A 167 -8.93 -38.49 -7.46
C PHE A 167 -8.17 -39.80 -7.72
N ARG A 168 -8.15 -40.72 -6.75
CA ARG A 168 -7.56 -42.06 -6.93
C ARG A 168 -8.29 -42.84 -8.01
N TYR A 169 -9.62 -42.90 -7.95
CA TYR A 169 -10.44 -43.56 -8.96
C TYR A 169 -10.21 -42.98 -10.36
N ILE A 170 -10.25 -41.65 -10.52
CA ILE A 170 -9.99 -41.00 -11.83
C ILE A 170 -8.58 -41.33 -12.34
N ASN A 171 -7.59 -41.36 -11.45
CA ASN A 171 -6.20 -41.68 -11.82
C ASN A 171 -6.03 -43.15 -12.22
N GLU A 172 -6.71 -44.08 -11.55
CA GLU A 172 -6.76 -45.50 -11.94
C GLU A 172 -7.40 -45.65 -13.32
N GLN A 173 -8.58 -45.06 -13.54
CA GLN A 173 -9.24 -45.07 -14.85
C GLN A 173 -8.37 -44.48 -15.96
N ALA A 174 -7.71 -43.34 -15.70
CA ALA A 174 -6.79 -42.72 -16.66
C ALA A 174 -5.60 -43.62 -17.01
N ARG A 175 -5.07 -44.39 -16.03
CA ARG A 175 -4.00 -45.36 -16.29
C ARG A 175 -4.50 -46.51 -17.14
N ASP A 176 -5.62 -47.12 -16.78
CA ASP A 176 -6.21 -48.26 -17.50
C ASP A 176 -6.50 -47.91 -18.96
N HIS A 177 -7.11 -46.74 -19.21
CA HIS A 177 -7.37 -46.27 -20.57
C HIS A 177 -6.08 -46.04 -21.36
N ARG A 178 -5.07 -45.40 -20.75
CA ARG A 178 -3.78 -45.17 -21.42
C ARG A 178 -3.07 -46.48 -21.75
N ASP A 179 -3.07 -47.44 -20.83
CA ASP A 179 -2.43 -48.74 -21.00
C ASP A 179 -3.16 -49.60 -22.07
N ALA A 180 -4.48 -49.38 -22.24
CA ALA A 180 -5.27 -49.95 -23.33
C ALA A 180 -5.15 -49.19 -24.68
N GLY A 181 -4.30 -48.16 -24.77
CA GLY A 181 -4.14 -47.34 -25.98
C GLY A 181 -5.32 -46.41 -26.28
N GLN A 182 -6.18 -46.16 -25.29
CA GLN A 182 -7.30 -45.23 -25.39
C GLN A 182 -6.87 -43.81 -24.95
N PRO A 183 -7.45 -42.76 -25.55
CA PRO A 183 -7.06 -41.40 -25.23
C PRO A 183 -7.53 -40.97 -23.83
N VAL A 184 -6.70 -40.18 -23.16
CA VAL A 184 -7.05 -39.49 -21.93
C VAL A 184 -6.94 -38.00 -22.18
N ILE A 185 -8.08 -37.32 -22.25
CA ILE A 185 -8.14 -35.90 -22.58
C ILE A 185 -8.49 -35.05 -21.36
N SER A 186 -7.76 -33.96 -21.17
CA SER A 186 -8.11 -32.88 -20.27
C SER A 186 -8.84 -31.80 -21.06
N VAL A 187 -10.05 -31.47 -20.63
CA VAL A 187 -10.93 -30.53 -21.33
C VAL A 187 -11.25 -29.36 -20.40
N ASP A 188 -11.03 -28.13 -20.85
CA ASP A 188 -11.32 -26.92 -20.07
C ASP A 188 -11.80 -25.77 -20.97
N THR A 189 -12.72 -24.97 -20.42
CA THR A 189 -13.04 -23.64 -20.95
C THR A 189 -13.10 -22.65 -19.82
N LYS A 190 -12.40 -21.53 -20.01
CA LYS A 190 -12.15 -20.63 -18.88
C LYS A 190 -12.23 -19.16 -19.22
N LYS A 191 -11.90 -18.76 -20.45
CA LYS A 191 -11.63 -17.36 -20.75
C LYS A 191 -12.45 -16.84 -21.91
N LYS A 192 -13.60 -16.22 -21.62
CA LYS A 192 -14.39 -15.51 -22.64
C LYS A 192 -13.73 -14.16 -22.94
N LYS A 193 -13.49 -13.88 -24.22
CA LYS A 193 -12.88 -12.64 -24.72
C LYS A 193 -13.88 -11.85 -25.55
N LEU A 194 -13.96 -10.54 -25.34
CA LEU A 194 -14.74 -9.68 -26.23
C LEU A 194 -14.04 -9.61 -27.59
N VAL A 195 -14.81 -9.79 -28.66
CA VAL A 195 -14.30 -9.68 -30.04
C VAL A 195 -14.51 -8.24 -30.51
N GLY A 196 -13.44 -7.61 -31.01
CA GLY A 196 -13.45 -6.22 -31.50
C GLY A 196 -12.27 -5.40 -30.97
N ASP A 197 -12.36 -4.08 -31.12
CA ASP A 197 -11.30 -3.11 -30.77
C ASP A 197 -11.23 -2.85 -29.26
N PHE A 198 -11.06 -3.90 -28.47
CA PHE A 198 -10.95 -3.83 -27.02
C PHE A 198 -9.49 -3.86 -26.57
N HIS A 199 -9.21 -3.18 -25.47
CA HIS A 199 -7.87 -3.15 -24.91
C HIS A 199 -7.45 -4.55 -24.42
N ASN A 200 -6.37 -5.09 -24.98
CA ASN A 200 -5.76 -6.34 -24.52
C ASN A 200 -4.36 -6.06 -23.98
N HIS A 201 -4.02 -6.68 -22.85
CA HIS A 201 -2.66 -6.60 -22.31
C HIS A 201 -1.67 -7.28 -23.28
N GLY A 202 -0.70 -6.51 -23.77
CA GLY A 202 0.30 -6.95 -24.73
C GLY A 202 0.87 -5.76 -25.49
N ARG A 203 1.97 -5.96 -26.21
CA ARG A 203 2.53 -4.97 -27.13
C ARG A 203 2.91 -5.67 -28.41
N SER A 204 2.59 -5.05 -29.54
CA SER A 204 3.04 -5.47 -30.86
C SER A 204 3.97 -4.41 -31.44
N TRP A 205 4.95 -4.84 -32.23
CA TRP A 205 5.79 -3.93 -32.98
C TRP A 205 4.96 -3.20 -34.04
N ARG A 206 5.02 -1.86 -34.02
CA ARG A 206 4.34 -0.97 -34.97
C ARG A 206 5.22 0.26 -35.24
N PRO A 207 5.04 0.95 -36.38
CA PRO A 207 5.69 2.24 -36.63
C PRO A 207 5.45 3.24 -35.49
N THR A 208 6.46 4.06 -35.21
CA THR A 208 6.37 5.11 -34.17
C THR A 208 5.22 6.05 -34.45
N GLY A 209 4.33 6.24 -33.47
CA GLY A 209 3.17 7.13 -33.57
C GLY A 209 1.90 6.51 -34.15
N ASP A 210 1.92 5.23 -34.53
CA ASP A 210 0.76 4.52 -35.09
C ASP A 210 0.30 3.35 -34.18
N PRO A 211 -0.24 3.64 -32.98
CA PRO A 211 -0.84 2.61 -32.14
C PRO A 211 -2.18 2.13 -32.72
N VAL A 212 -2.56 0.87 -32.45
CA VAL A 212 -3.91 0.39 -32.77
C VAL A 212 -4.93 1.13 -31.90
N PRO A 213 -5.90 1.85 -32.48
CA PRO A 213 -6.98 2.46 -31.71
C PRO A 213 -7.82 1.39 -31.03
N VAL A 214 -8.12 1.59 -29.75
CA VAL A 214 -9.00 0.71 -28.98
C VAL A 214 -10.04 1.53 -28.23
N ARG A 215 -11.15 0.90 -27.87
CA ARG A 215 -12.24 1.53 -27.11
C ARG A 215 -11.78 1.89 -25.71
N VAL A 216 -12.30 3.02 -25.21
CA VAL A 216 -12.05 3.50 -23.83
C VAL A 216 -12.79 2.64 -22.79
N HIS A 217 -13.86 1.98 -23.19
CA HIS A 217 -14.69 1.14 -22.33
C HIS A 217 -14.91 -0.24 -22.94
N ASP A 218 -14.85 -1.27 -22.09
CA ASP A 218 -15.01 -2.68 -22.47
C ASP A 218 -16.47 -3.15 -22.37
N PHE A 219 -17.39 -2.43 -23.00
CA PHE A 219 -18.78 -2.88 -23.13
C PHE A 219 -18.91 -3.87 -24.29
N ALA A 220 -19.59 -5.00 -24.04
CA ALA A 220 -19.82 -6.00 -25.08
C ALA A 220 -20.62 -5.38 -26.25
N VAL A 221 -20.11 -5.53 -27.47
CA VAL A 221 -20.83 -5.17 -28.71
C VAL A 221 -21.65 -6.39 -29.14
N PRO A 222 -23.00 -6.34 -29.06
CA PRO A 222 -23.83 -7.52 -29.30
C PRO A 222 -23.59 -8.19 -30.65
N GLN A 223 -23.28 -7.40 -31.69
CA GLN A 223 -23.07 -7.89 -33.05
C GLN A 223 -21.72 -8.63 -33.25
N LEU A 224 -20.72 -8.37 -32.40
CA LEU A 224 -19.39 -8.99 -32.51
C LEU A 224 -19.24 -10.23 -31.61
N GLY A 225 -20.10 -10.36 -30.60
CA GLY A 225 -20.11 -11.53 -29.71
C GLY A 225 -18.86 -11.66 -28.83
N LYS A 226 -18.56 -12.90 -28.44
CA LYS A 226 -17.40 -13.25 -27.60
C LYS A 226 -16.68 -14.46 -28.18
N ALA A 227 -15.36 -14.45 -28.10
CA ALA A 227 -14.54 -15.62 -28.38
C ALA A 227 -14.44 -16.47 -27.11
N ILE A 228 -14.77 -17.74 -27.22
CA ILE A 228 -14.74 -18.73 -26.15
C ILE A 228 -13.77 -19.83 -26.57
N PRO A 229 -12.51 -19.78 -26.11
CA PRO A 229 -11.55 -20.84 -26.32
C PRO A 229 -11.95 -22.05 -25.47
N TYR A 230 -11.99 -23.20 -26.13
CA TYR A 230 -12.24 -24.50 -25.57
C TYR A 230 -11.01 -25.36 -25.84
N GLY A 231 -10.25 -25.65 -24.78
CA GLY A 231 -9.00 -26.37 -24.87
C GLY A 231 -9.20 -27.86 -24.61
N ILE A 232 -8.59 -28.69 -25.45
CA ILE A 232 -8.47 -30.14 -25.27
C ILE A 232 -6.98 -30.46 -25.27
N TYR A 233 -6.52 -31.16 -24.24
CA TYR A 233 -5.15 -31.63 -24.16
C TYR A 233 -5.15 -33.14 -24.03
N ASP A 234 -4.58 -33.82 -25.03
CA ASP A 234 -4.39 -35.26 -25.01
C ASP A 234 -3.09 -35.58 -24.27
N LEU A 235 -3.23 -36.25 -23.12
CA LEU A 235 -2.13 -36.63 -22.25
C LEU A 235 -1.27 -37.75 -22.84
N ALA A 236 -1.84 -38.61 -23.68
CA ALA A 236 -1.14 -39.72 -24.29
C ALA A 236 -0.34 -39.26 -25.51
N ALA A 237 -0.94 -38.43 -26.36
CA ALA A 237 -0.28 -37.88 -27.55
C ALA A 237 0.61 -36.66 -27.25
N ASN A 238 0.46 -36.04 -26.07
CA ASN A 238 1.09 -34.77 -25.70
C ASN A 238 0.78 -33.66 -26.72
N THR A 239 -0.48 -33.56 -27.14
CA THR A 239 -0.95 -32.58 -28.12
C THR A 239 -2.07 -31.73 -27.55
N GLY A 240 -2.11 -30.46 -27.97
CA GLY A 240 -3.16 -29.52 -27.60
C GLY A 240 -4.01 -29.15 -28.81
N TRP A 241 -5.32 -29.10 -28.61
CA TRP A 241 -6.30 -28.62 -29.57
C TRP A 241 -7.10 -27.47 -28.95
N VAL A 242 -7.40 -26.43 -29.75
CA VAL A 242 -8.21 -25.31 -29.29
C VAL A 242 -9.30 -25.03 -30.32
N ASN A 243 -10.55 -25.17 -29.90
CA ASN A 243 -11.70 -24.67 -30.64
C ASN A 243 -12.07 -23.29 -30.11
N VAL A 244 -12.34 -22.34 -31.01
CA VAL A 244 -12.80 -21.01 -30.63
C VAL A 244 -14.25 -20.86 -31.04
N GLY A 245 -15.15 -20.92 -30.06
CA GLY A 245 -16.57 -20.65 -30.25
C GLY A 245 -16.81 -19.14 -30.29
N THR A 246 -17.73 -18.68 -31.13
CA THR A 246 -18.10 -17.26 -31.25
C THR A 246 -19.44 -16.92 -30.59
N ASP A 247 -20.08 -17.91 -29.99
CA ASP A 247 -21.42 -17.81 -29.40
C ASP A 247 -21.42 -18.23 -27.91
N HIS A 248 -22.24 -19.22 -27.52
CA HIS A 248 -22.40 -19.62 -26.12
C HIS A 248 -21.55 -20.84 -25.72
N ASP A 249 -21.12 -20.84 -24.47
CA ASP A 249 -20.46 -21.98 -23.82
C ASP A 249 -21.53 -22.97 -23.36
N THR A 250 -21.81 -23.97 -24.19
CA THR A 250 -22.89 -24.94 -24.00
C THR A 250 -22.34 -26.37 -24.00
N ALA A 251 -23.11 -27.31 -23.44
CA ALA A 251 -22.78 -28.74 -23.52
C ALA A 251 -22.64 -29.23 -24.97
N ALA A 252 -23.44 -28.68 -25.90
CA ALA A 252 -23.34 -29.00 -27.32
C ALA A 252 -21.99 -28.55 -27.91
N PHE A 253 -21.52 -27.35 -27.55
CA PHE A 253 -20.21 -26.86 -27.96
C PHE A 253 -19.05 -27.70 -27.38
N ALA A 254 -19.18 -28.14 -26.13
CA ALA A 254 -18.21 -29.04 -25.50
C ALA A 254 -18.11 -30.39 -26.23
N VAL A 255 -19.26 -31.04 -26.51
CA VAL A 255 -19.31 -32.33 -27.20
C VAL A 255 -18.80 -32.20 -28.63
N GLU A 256 -19.22 -31.17 -29.39
CA GLU A 256 -18.73 -30.95 -30.74
C GLU A 256 -17.23 -30.62 -30.77
N SER A 257 -16.71 -29.97 -29.73
CA SER A 257 -15.28 -29.73 -29.60
C SER A 257 -14.48 -31.03 -29.45
N ILE A 258 -14.97 -31.96 -28.64
CA ILE A 258 -14.37 -33.30 -28.48
C ILE A 258 -14.52 -34.13 -29.76
N ARG A 259 -15.62 -34.00 -30.49
CA ARG A 259 -15.84 -34.73 -31.76
C ARG A 259 -14.90 -34.29 -32.88
N ARG A 260 -14.49 -33.03 -32.87
CA ARG A 260 -13.63 -32.43 -33.91
C ARG A 260 -12.14 -32.61 -33.65
N TRP A 261 -11.77 -32.74 -32.39
CA TRP A 261 -10.45 -33.22 -31.99
C TRP A 261 -10.32 -34.69 -32.42
#